data_AF-A0A523U8W0-F1
#
_entry.id   AF-A0A523U8W0-F1
#
_cell.length_a   1.000
_cell.length_b   1.000
_cell.length_c   1.000
_cell.angle_alpha   90.00
_cell.angle_beta   90.00
_cell.angle_gamma   90.00
#
_symmetry.space_group_name_H-M   'P 1'
#
loop_
_entity.id
_entity.type
_entity.pdbx_description
1 polymer ?
#
loop_
_entity_poly.entity_id
_entity_poly.type
_entity_poly.pdbx_seq_one_letter_code
_entity_poly.pdbx_strand_id
1 'polypeptide(L)'
;MTNKMIIGLLCVVIVLLVGVIFSLNREAAVQPAHAGGFGGADSGFIMVTGADAAANSDVLYILDTKERTLLVYGLDRRGIQLKSARTVKYDLYLDEWEAGKQDPSYKKIKDATKRKWAPTEDSRKKRK
;
A
#
# COMPACT_ATOMS: atom_id res chain seq x y z
N MET A 1 9.45 45.18 43.56
CA MET A 1 10.32 44.05 43.15
C MET A 1 9.50 42.78 42.89
N THR A 2 8.53 42.46 43.76
CA THR A 2 7.67 41.26 43.65
C THR A 2 6.85 41.16 42.34
N ASN A 3 6.26 42.26 41.84
CA ASN A 3 5.43 42.22 40.63
C ASN A 3 6.21 41.85 39.35
N LYS A 4 7.49 42.25 39.25
CA LYS A 4 8.34 41.92 38.10
C LYS A 4 8.70 40.43 38.07
N MET A 5 8.84 39.80 39.23
CA MET A 5 9.09 38.36 39.34
C MET A 5 7.83 37.53 39.02
N ILE A 6 6.66 38.00 39.46
CA ILE A 6 5.37 37.35 39.16
C ILE A 6 5.07 37.39 37.65
N ILE A 7 5.32 38.53 37.00
CA ILE A 7 5.14 38.67 35.54
C ILE A 7 6.10 37.73 34.78
N GLY A 8 7.37 37.65 35.20
CA GLY A 8 8.34 36.73 34.59
C GLY A 8 7.92 35.26 34.70
N LEU A 9 7.42 34.83 35.87
CA LEU A 9 6.92 33.47 36.09
C LEU A 9 5.72 33.15 35.19
N LEU A 10 4.77 34.09 35.06
CA LEU A 10 3.58 33.94 34.22
C LEU A 10 3.95 33.74 32.73
N CYS A 11 4.91 34.50 32.21
CA CYS A 11 5.36 34.35 30.83
C CYS A 11 5.93 32.95 30.56
N VAL A 12 6.72 32.39 31.50
CA VAL A 12 7.29 31.04 31.36
C VAL A 12 6.20 29.97 31.36
N VAL A 13 5.22 30.09 32.24
CA VAL A 13 4.08 29.15 32.32
C VAL A 13 3.24 29.20 31.04
N ILE A 14 3.02 30.39 30.46
CA ILE A 14 2.28 30.55 29.20
C ILE A 14 3.03 29.89 28.04
N VAL A 15 4.35 30.07 27.94
CA VAL A 15 5.15 29.43 26.87
C VAL A 15 5.12 27.91 26.99
N LEU A 16 5.19 27.37 28.21
CA LEU A 16 5.07 25.94 28.45
C LEU A 16 3.67 25.42 28.09
N LEU A 17 2.61 26.13 28.46
CA LEU A 17 1.24 25.78 28.10
C LEU A 17 1.02 25.76 26.57
N VAL A 18 1.53 26.78 25.87
CA VAL A 18 1.45 26.83 24.40
C VAL A 18 2.21 25.67 23.77
N GLY A 19 3.39 25.32 24.29
CA GLY A 19 4.16 24.16 23.84
C GLY A 19 3.43 22.84 24.05
N VAL A 20 2.79 22.64 25.20
CA VAL A 20 2.00 21.44 25.51
C VAL A 20 0.77 21.34 24.62
N ILE A 21 0.02 22.44 24.44
CA ILE A 21 -1.14 22.47 23.55
C ILE A 21 -0.73 22.17 22.10
N PHE A 22 0.41 22.70 21.64
CA PHE A 22 0.90 22.42 20.29
C PHE A 22 1.33 20.96 20.11
N SER A 23 1.95 20.35 21.13
CA SER A 23 2.31 18.92 21.11
C SER A 23 1.08 18.01 21.12
N LEU A 24 0.05 18.33 21.92
CA LEU A 24 -1.18 17.53 21.97
C LEU A 24 -1.99 17.61 20.66
N ASN A 25 -1.91 18.73 19.93
CA ASN A 25 -2.59 18.88 18.64
C ASN A 25 -1.85 18.24 17.45
N ARG A 26 -0.59 17.80 17.61
CA ARG A 26 0.15 17.16 16.52
C ARG A 26 -0.37 15.77 16.14
N GLU A 27 -1.00 15.06 17.07
CA GLU A 27 -1.53 13.70 16.83
C GLU A 27 -2.87 13.71 16.08
N ALA A 28 -3.56 14.85 16.01
CA ALA A 28 -4.87 14.97 15.37
C ALA A 28 -4.82 15.15 13.83
N ALA A 29 -3.64 15.17 13.23
CA ALA A 29 -3.47 15.33 11.77
C ALA A 29 -3.37 13.99 11.01
N VAL A 30 -3.78 12.87 11.62
CA VAL A 30 -3.98 11.62 10.89
C VAL A 30 -5.28 11.75 10.10
N GLN A 31 -5.15 12.17 8.84
CA GLN A 31 -6.30 12.18 7.93
C GLN A 31 -6.85 10.76 7.81
N PRO A 32 -8.18 10.55 7.86
CA PRO A 32 -8.76 9.25 7.62
C PRO A 32 -8.35 8.77 6.23
N ALA A 33 -7.70 7.61 6.16
CA ALA A 33 -7.38 6.97 4.90
C ALA A 33 -8.68 6.59 4.19
N HIS A 34 -9.06 7.34 3.16
CA HIS A 34 -10.20 7.01 2.31
C HIS A 34 -9.73 6.07 1.20
N ALA A 35 -10.22 4.83 1.21
CA ALA A 35 -10.03 3.89 0.11
C ALA A 35 -11.24 3.96 -0.83
N GLY A 36 -10.99 4.18 -2.12
CA GLY A 36 -12.00 4.21 -3.17
C GLY A 36 -11.71 3.15 -4.22
N GLY A 37 -12.71 2.37 -4.62
CA GLY A 37 -12.58 1.34 -5.65
C GLY A 37 -13.56 1.58 -6.80
N PHE A 38 -13.06 1.55 -8.03
CA PHE A 38 -13.89 1.54 -9.23
C PHE A 38 -13.52 0.33 -10.09
N GLY A 39 -14.51 -0.50 -10.41
CA GLY A 39 -14.37 -1.64 -11.30
C GLY A 39 -15.56 -1.69 -12.25
N GLY A 40 -15.32 -1.46 -13.53
CA GLY A 40 -16.31 -1.71 -14.58
C GLY A 40 -16.19 -3.16 -15.03
N ALA A 41 -17.25 -3.95 -14.91
CA ALA A 41 -17.25 -5.36 -15.29
C ALA A 41 -16.81 -5.61 -16.75
N ASP A 42 -17.03 -4.61 -17.64
CA ASP A 42 -16.66 -4.68 -19.06
C ASP A 42 -15.29 -4.07 -19.42
N SER A 43 -14.69 -3.25 -18.55
CA SER A 43 -13.48 -2.51 -18.93
C SER A 43 -12.21 -3.36 -18.84
N GLY A 44 -12.24 -4.46 -18.09
CA GLY A 44 -11.05 -5.29 -17.85
C GLY A 44 -10.01 -4.65 -16.92
N PHE A 45 -10.36 -3.54 -16.26
CA PHE A 45 -9.49 -2.84 -15.32
C PHE A 45 -10.19 -2.65 -13.98
N ILE A 46 -9.43 -2.90 -12.90
CA ILE A 46 -9.82 -2.60 -11.53
C ILE A 46 -8.89 -1.50 -11.04
N MET A 47 -9.45 -0.39 -10.55
CA MET A 47 -8.69 0.72 -10.01
C MET A 47 -9.03 0.92 -8.53
N VAL A 48 -8.00 1.04 -7.71
CA VAL A 48 -8.14 1.24 -6.26
C VAL A 48 -7.22 2.37 -5.83
N THR A 49 -7.77 3.35 -5.12
CA THR A 49 -6.98 4.41 -4.47
C THR A 49 -6.92 4.17 -2.97
N GLY A 50 -5.82 4.58 -2.34
CA GLY A 50 -5.68 4.57 -0.89
C GLY A 50 -4.51 5.45 -0.44
N ALA A 51 -4.45 5.73 0.85
CA ALA A 51 -3.35 6.47 1.45
C ALA A 51 -2.22 5.50 1.83
N ASP A 52 -0.99 5.80 1.41
CA ASP A 52 0.22 5.15 1.92
C ASP A 52 0.70 5.90 3.17
N ALA A 53 0.34 5.34 4.34
CA ALA A 53 0.71 5.90 5.63
C ALA A 53 2.23 5.96 5.86
N ALA A 54 3.02 5.09 5.21
CA ALA A 54 4.47 5.07 5.36
C ALA A 54 5.15 6.16 4.52
N ALA A 55 4.61 6.45 3.33
CA ALA A 55 5.16 7.45 2.41
C ALA A 55 4.48 8.83 2.54
N ASN A 56 3.41 8.95 3.34
CA ASN A 56 2.57 10.15 3.45
C ASN A 56 2.13 10.67 2.06
N SER A 57 1.73 9.73 1.20
CA SER A 57 1.33 9.99 -0.19
C SER A 57 0.14 9.13 -0.56
N ASP A 58 -0.67 9.57 -1.51
CA ASP A 58 -1.74 8.74 -2.05
C ASP A 58 -1.15 7.72 -3.04
N VAL A 59 -1.82 6.59 -3.19
CA VAL A 59 -1.43 5.51 -4.10
C VAL A 59 -2.62 5.09 -4.94
N LEU A 60 -2.36 4.88 -6.23
CA LEU A 60 -3.31 4.34 -7.20
C LEU A 60 -2.81 2.98 -7.69
N TYR A 61 -3.61 1.96 -7.43
CA TYR A 61 -3.42 0.60 -7.94
C TYR A 61 -4.30 0.42 -9.17
N ILE A 62 -3.72 -0.05 -10.28
CA ILE A 62 -4.44 -0.42 -11.49
C ILE A 62 -4.13 -1.88 -11.79
N LEU A 63 -5.16 -2.72 -11.79
CA LEU A 63 -5.07 -4.13 -12.17
C LEU A 63 -5.75 -4.33 -13.52
N ASP A 64 -4.97 -4.70 -14.53
CA ASP A 64 -5.48 -5.26 -15.78
C ASP A 64 -5.85 -6.73 -15.52
N THR A 65 -7.13 -7.05 -15.62
CA THR A 65 -7.65 -8.40 -15.36
C THR A 65 -7.42 -9.35 -16.54
N LYS A 66 -7.22 -8.84 -17.76
CA LYS A 66 -6.96 -9.63 -18.96
C LYS A 66 -5.49 -10.08 -19.00
N GLU A 67 -4.57 -9.13 -18.84
CA GLU A 67 -3.13 -9.40 -18.84
C GLU A 67 -2.61 -9.86 -17.48
N ARG A 68 -3.42 -9.71 -16.42
CA ARG A 68 -3.05 -9.98 -15.03
C ARG A 68 -1.82 -9.17 -14.62
N THR A 69 -1.85 -7.88 -14.92
CA THR A 69 -0.76 -6.94 -14.64
C THR A 69 -1.23 -5.92 -13.61
N LEU A 70 -0.47 -5.78 -12.52
CA LEU A 70 -0.68 -4.79 -11.48
C LEU A 70 0.32 -3.65 -11.64
N LEU A 71 -0.20 -2.43 -11.73
CA LEU A 71 0.53 -1.19 -11.76
C LEU A 71 0.27 -0.44 -10.44
N VAL A 72 1.32 0.12 -9.85
CA VAL A 72 1.25 0.92 -8.63
C VAL A 72 1.81 2.28 -8.94
N TYR A 73 0.98 3.31 -8.77
CA TYR A 73 1.36 4.70 -8.93
C TYR A 73 1.34 5.42 -7.58
N GLY A 74 2.38 6.19 -7.29
CA GLY A 74 2.37 7.16 -6.22
C GLY A 74 1.83 8.49 -6.73
N LEU A 75 0.96 9.10 -5.94
CA LEU A 75 0.38 10.42 -6.15
C LEU A 75 1.02 11.37 -5.14
N ASP A 76 1.79 12.33 -5.63
CA ASP A 76 2.37 13.40 -4.82
C ASP A 76 1.99 14.78 -5.38
N ARG A 77 2.47 15.86 -4.75
CA ARG A 77 2.23 17.24 -5.20
C ARG A 77 2.80 17.54 -6.59
N ARG A 78 3.70 16.71 -7.11
CA ARG A 78 4.36 16.85 -8.42
C ARG A 78 3.65 16.05 -9.52
N GLY A 79 2.76 15.13 -9.15
CA GLY A 79 1.90 14.39 -10.06
C GLY A 79 1.90 12.88 -9.81
N ILE A 80 1.62 12.13 -10.87
CA ILE A 80 1.52 10.67 -10.85
C ILE A 80 2.85 10.05 -11.26
N GLN A 81 3.41 9.15 -10.44
CA GLN A 81 4.66 8.44 -10.72
C GLN A 81 4.48 6.93 -10.60
N LEU A 82 4.90 6.19 -11.62
CA LEU A 82 4.93 4.73 -11.56
C LEU A 82 5.96 4.27 -10.52
N LYS A 83 5.49 3.60 -9.46
CA LYS A 83 6.34 3.03 -8.40
C LYS A 83 6.71 1.59 -8.71
N SER A 84 5.77 0.81 -9.22
CA SER A 84 5.97 -0.61 -9.48
C SER A 84 5.02 -1.11 -10.56
N ALA A 85 5.48 -2.09 -11.33
CA ALA A 85 4.69 -2.82 -12.30
C ALA A 85 5.07 -4.30 -12.20
N ARG A 86 4.09 -5.19 -12.02
CA ARG A 86 4.35 -6.63 -12.01
C ARG A 86 3.17 -7.44 -12.55
N THR A 87 3.48 -8.58 -13.16
CA THR A 87 2.46 -9.57 -13.52
C THR A 87 2.05 -10.38 -12.30
N VAL A 88 0.77 -10.32 -11.93
CA VAL A 88 0.16 -11.06 -10.81
C VAL A 88 -0.41 -12.42 -11.24
N LYS A 89 -0.13 -12.86 -12.47
CA LYS A 89 -0.57 -14.17 -12.99
C LYS A 89 -0.32 -15.30 -11.99
N TYR A 90 0.83 -15.31 -11.34
CA TYR A 90 1.23 -16.38 -10.42
C TYR A 90 0.73 -16.18 -8.98
N ASP A 91 0.37 -14.95 -8.60
CA ASP A 91 -0.10 -14.62 -7.24
C ASP A 91 -1.48 -15.25 -6.98
N LEU A 92 -2.29 -15.46 -8.03
CA LEU A 92 -3.64 -16.05 -7.96
C LEU A 92 -3.67 -17.59 -7.89
N TYR A 93 -2.52 -18.28 -7.91
CA TYR A 93 -2.48 -19.75 -7.85
C TYR A 93 -2.28 -20.30 -6.44
N LEU A 94 -2.20 -19.43 -5.43
CA LEU A 94 -2.22 -19.81 -4.02
C LEU A 94 -3.68 -19.92 -3.58
N ASP A 95 -4.25 -21.13 -3.62
CA ASP A 95 -5.60 -21.42 -3.09
C ASP A 95 -5.66 -21.26 -1.56
N GLU A 96 -4.52 -21.40 -0.87
CA GLU A 96 -4.40 -21.23 0.57
C GLU A 96 -3.36 -20.14 0.87
N TRP A 97 -3.82 -19.05 1.47
CA TRP A 97 -2.99 -17.95 1.94
C TRP A 97 -3.12 -17.85 3.46
N GLU A 98 -2.05 -18.15 4.19
CA GLU A 98 -1.96 -17.81 5.61
C GLU A 98 -1.52 -16.33 5.74
N ALA A 99 -2.29 -15.52 6.46
CA ALA A 99 -1.95 -14.13 6.70
C ALA A 99 -0.63 -14.02 7.50
N GLY A 100 0.44 -13.52 6.87
CA GLY A 100 1.77 -13.45 7.46
C GLY A 100 2.87 -13.06 6.46
N LYS A 101 4.15 -13.28 6.83
CA LYS A 101 5.31 -13.08 5.93
C LYS A 101 5.03 -13.78 4.61
N GLN A 102 5.29 -13.09 3.49
CA GLN A 102 5.15 -13.62 2.14
C GLN A 102 6.14 -14.78 1.92
N ASP A 103 5.74 -16.00 2.31
CA ASP A 103 6.36 -17.27 2.00
C ASP A 103 5.25 -18.17 1.42
N PRO A 104 5.41 -18.72 0.20
CA PRO A 104 6.60 -18.68 -0.64
C PRO A 104 6.83 -17.34 -1.36
N SER A 105 8.11 -16.98 -1.59
CA SER A 105 8.45 -15.84 -2.44
C SER A 105 7.97 -16.05 -3.88
N TYR A 106 7.73 -14.96 -4.61
CA TYR A 106 7.30 -14.99 -6.03
C TYR A 106 8.12 -15.96 -6.89
N LYS A 107 9.45 -16.01 -6.68
CA LYS A 107 10.33 -16.93 -7.42
C LYS A 107 10.00 -18.40 -7.16
N LYS A 108 9.79 -18.77 -5.89
CA LYS A 108 9.39 -20.13 -5.50
C LYS A 108 8.03 -20.49 -6.11
N ILE A 109 7.07 -19.58 -6.06
CA ILE A 109 5.72 -19.78 -6.64
C ILE A 109 5.82 -19.98 -8.16
N LYS A 110 6.54 -19.09 -8.86
CA LYS A 110 6.75 -19.17 -10.30
C LYS A 110 7.38 -20.50 -10.72
N ASP A 111 8.39 -20.95 -9.97
CA ASP A 111 9.09 -22.20 -10.27
C ASP A 111 8.21 -23.43 -9.99
N ALA A 112 7.43 -23.43 -8.91
CA ALA A 112 6.47 -24.49 -8.59
C ALA A 112 5.35 -24.59 -9.64
N THR A 113 4.76 -23.47 -10.05
CA THR A 113 3.70 -23.45 -11.06
C THR A 113 4.22 -23.87 -12.44
N LYS A 114 5.44 -23.47 -12.81
CA LYS A 114 6.08 -23.94 -14.05
C LYS A 114 6.30 -25.47 -14.06
N ARG A 115 6.67 -26.07 -12.93
CA ARG A 115 6.83 -27.52 -12.80
C ARG A 115 5.50 -28.25 -12.92
N LYS A 116 4.44 -27.73 -12.30
CA LYS A 116 3.08 -28.31 -12.38
C LYS A 116 2.49 -28.22 -13.79
N TRP A 117 2.88 -27.21 -14.58
CA TRP A 117 2.41 -26.97 -15.95
C TRP A 117 3.30 -27.59 -17.05
N ALA A 118 4.52 -28.02 -16.74
CA ALA A 118 5.34 -28.73 -17.71
C ALA A 118 4.55 -29.97 -18.15
N PRO A 119 4.23 -30.14 -19.45
CA PRO A 119 3.55 -31.33 -19.91
C PRO A 119 4.48 -32.51 -19.57
N THR A 120 4.11 -33.29 -18.57
CA THR A 120 4.82 -34.53 -18.25
C THR A 120 4.86 -35.33 -19.54
N GLU A 121 6.05 -35.79 -19.92
CA GLU A 121 6.31 -36.50 -21.18
C GLU A 121 5.38 -37.71 -21.39
N ASP A 122 4.80 -38.20 -20.29
CA ASP A 122 3.77 -39.23 -20.21
C ASP A 122 2.41 -38.83 -20.83
N SER A 123 2.04 -37.55 -20.77
CA SER A 123 0.80 -37.03 -21.37
C SER A 123 0.84 -36.96 -22.91
N ARG A 124 2.04 -36.98 -23.51
CA ARG A 124 2.22 -37.04 -24.98
C ARG A 124 2.10 -38.46 -25.52
N LYS A 125 2.43 -39.49 -24.75
CA LYS A 125 2.36 -40.90 -25.21
C LYS A 125 0.93 -41.44 -25.24
N LYS A 126 -0.02 -40.86 -24.52
CA LYS A 126 -1.44 -41.27 -24.53
C LYS A 126 -2.28 -40.68 -25.67
N ARG A 127 -1.67 -39.93 -26.60
CA ARG A 127 -2.35 -39.30 -27.75
C ARG A 127 -1.98 -39.90 -29.10
N LYS A 128 -1.32 -41.06 -29.14
CA LYS A 128 -1.07 -41.82 -30.37
C LYS A 128 -1.82 -43.13 -30.34
#